data_AF-A0AAU3USX8-F1
#
_entry.id   AF-A0AAU3USX8-F1
#
_cell.length_a   1.000
_cell.length_b   1.000
_cell.length_c   1.000
_cell.angle_alpha   90.00
_cell.angle_beta   90.00
_cell.angle_gamma   90.00
#
_symmetry.space_group_name_H-M   'P 1'
#
loop_
_entity.id
_entity.type
_entity.pdbx_description
1 polymer ?
#
loop_
_entity_poly.entity_id
_entity_poly.type
_entity_poly.pdbx_seq_one_letter_code
_entity_poly.pdbx_strand_id
1 'polypeptide(L)'
;MPEKFGGKLFYSAEESEQLGLVPSDEELAAADRMFEEFENRRRTAPPAPDGTTPGFGGRFSNDHEGTEFEGWTRDPVTRQWYDQNGRLVPDQGPDNSAEQQ
;
A
#
# COMPACT_ATOMS: atom_id res chain seq x y z
N MET A 1 30.27 -2.99 -11.14
CA MET A 1 29.26 -3.74 -11.92
C MET A 1 28.03 -3.85 -11.01
N PRO A 2 26.85 -3.39 -11.45
CA PRO A 2 25.66 -3.37 -10.60
C PRO A 2 25.23 -4.78 -10.20
N GLU A 3 24.73 -4.91 -8.97
CA GLU A 3 24.22 -6.18 -8.44
C GLU A 3 22.78 -6.41 -8.92
N LYS A 4 22.40 -7.66 -9.19
CA LYS A 4 21.06 -8.02 -9.66
C LYS A 4 20.32 -8.88 -8.64
N PHE A 5 19.23 -8.35 -8.08
CA PHE A 5 18.33 -9.08 -7.17
C PHE A 5 16.90 -8.99 -7.67
N GLY A 6 16.19 -10.11 -7.72
CA GLY A 6 14.77 -10.14 -8.11
C GLY A 6 14.48 -9.51 -9.49
N GLY A 7 15.45 -9.53 -10.41
CA GLY A 7 15.32 -8.89 -11.72
C GLY A 7 15.58 -7.37 -11.75
N LYS A 8 15.94 -6.75 -10.63
CA LYS A 8 16.29 -5.33 -10.52
C LYS A 8 17.81 -5.15 -10.41
N LEU A 9 18.31 -4.01 -10.90
CA LEU A 9 19.71 -3.61 -10.80
C LEU A 9 19.88 -2.64 -9.63
N PHE A 10 20.93 -2.86 -8.84
CA PHE A 10 21.33 -2.02 -7.72
C PHE A 10 22.74 -1.52 -7.97
N TYR A 11 22.88 -0.20 -8.00
CA TYR A 11 24.16 0.49 -8.16
C TYR A 11 24.70 0.85 -6.78
N SER A 12 26.02 0.85 -6.63
CA SER A 12 26.63 1.50 -5.47
C SER A 12 26.39 3.02 -5.50
N ALA A 13 26.67 3.72 -4.40
CA ALA A 13 26.58 5.18 -4.35
C ALA A 13 27.49 5.84 -5.41
N GLU A 14 28.75 5.41 -5.48
CA GLU A 14 29.73 5.93 -6.45
C GLU A 14 29.33 5.63 -7.90
N GLU A 15 28.80 4.42 -8.18
CA GLU A 15 28.29 4.08 -9.51
C GLU A 15 27.07 4.94 -9.89
N SER A 16 26.20 5.24 -8.93
CA SER A 16 25.02 6.08 -9.13
C SER A 16 25.41 7.52 -9.44
N GLU A 17 26.42 8.06 -8.76
CA GLU A 17 26.96 9.40 -9.01
C GLU A 17 27.62 9.48 -10.40
N GLN A 18 28.45 8.50 -10.77
CA GLN A 18 29.10 8.44 -12.10
C GLN A 18 28.09 8.34 -13.25
N LEU A 19 26.96 7.67 -13.01
CA LEU A 19 25.89 7.52 -13.98
C LEU A 19 24.88 8.67 -13.98
N GLY A 20 25.05 9.67 -13.09
CA GLY A 20 24.13 10.80 -12.96
C GLY A 20 22.73 10.38 -12.49
N LEU A 21 22.63 9.30 -11.72
CA LEU A 21 21.38 8.80 -11.15
C LEU A 21 21.04 9.48 -9.81
N VAL A 22 21.98 10.21 -9.23
CA VAL A 22 21.77 11.04 -8.04
C VAL A 22 21.29 12.43 -8.49
N PRO A 23 20.11 12.88 -8.04
CA PRO A 23 19.62 14.23 -8.35
C PRO A 23 20.60 15.30 -7.87
N SER A 24 20.74 16.36 -8.68
CA SER A 24 21.47 17.56 -8.28
C SER A 24 20.73 18.37 -7.21
N ASP A 25 21.45 19.24 -6.51
CA ASP A 25 20.87 20.14 -5.52
C ASP A 25 19.76 21.04 -6.12
N GLU A 26 19.90 21.44 -7.39
CA GLU A 26 18.88 22.23 -8.09
C GLU A 26 17.60 21.41 -8.34
N GLU A 27 17.74 20.14 -8.72
CA GLU A 27 16.61 19.23 -8.92
C GLU A 27 15.90 18.92 -7.61
N LEU A 28 16.64 18.74 -6.51
CA LEU A 28 16.08 18.58 -5.17
C LEU A 28 15.31 19.84 -4.75
N ALA A 29 15.89 21.03 -4.93
CA ALA A 29 15.22 22.29 -4.63
C ALA A 29 13.99 22.55 -5.53
N ALA A 30 13.97 22.05 -6.77
CA ALA A 30 12.80 22.08 -7.62
C ALA A 30 11.70 21.13 -7.11
N ALA A 31 12.07 19.91 -6.71
CA ALA A 31 11.14 18.93 -6.14
C ALA A 31 10.52 19.45 -4.83
N ASP A 32 11.32 20.03 -3.93
CA ASP A 32 10.84 20.60 -2.68
C ASP A 32 9.78 21.68 -2.91
N ARG A 33 10.00 22.58 -3.87
CA ARG A 33 9.00 23.60 -4.26
C ARG A 33 7.70 22.99 -4.77
N MET A 34 7.76 21.91 -5.55
CA MET A 34 6.57 21.21 -6.03
C MET A 34 5.79 20.58 -4.86
N PHE A 35 6.48 19.96 -3.90
CA PHE A 35 5.85 19.38 -2.72
C PHE A 35 5.23 20.43 -1.81
N GLU A 36 5.90 21.55 -1.59
CA GLU A 36 5.36 22.68 -0.83
C GLU A 36 4.09 23.23 -1.47
N GLU A 37 4.09 23.41 -2.79
CA GLU A 37 2.91 23.85 -3.53
C GLU A 37 1.74 22.85 -3.39
N PHE A 38 2.03 21.55 -3.55
CA PHE A 38 1.04 20.50 -3.35
C PHE A 38 0.44 20.53 -1.96
N GLU A 39 1.27 20.63 -0.92
CA GLU A 39 0.83 20.69 0.48
C GLU A 39 -0.01 21.95 0.76
N ASN A 40 0.37 23.09 0.21
CA ASN A 40 -0.39 24.33 0.35
C ASN A 40 -1.77 24.23 -0.32
N ARG A 41 -1.85 23.62 -1.50
CA ARG A 41 -3.14 23.32 -2.17
C ARG A 41 -3.98 22.36 -1.34
N ARG A 42 -3.38 21.30 -0.78
CA ARG A 42 -4.09 20.32 0.05
C ARG A 42 -4.68 20.95 1.32
N ARG A 43 -3.90 21.80 2.01
CA ARG A 43 -4.36 22.49 3.24
C ARG A 43 -5.55 23.41 3.01
N THR A 44 -5.68 23.94 1.80
CA THR A 44 -6.71 24.91 1.43
C THR A 44 -7.80 24.31 0.55
N ALA A 45 -7.73 23.01 0.25
CA ALA A 45 -8.70 22.32 -0.56
C ALA A 45 -10.06 22.26 0.17
N PRO A 46 -11.18 22.51 -0.53
CA PRO A 46 -12.49 22.28 0.04
C PRO A 46 -12.66 20.78 0.37
N PRO A 47 -13.57 20.44 1.30
CA PRO A 47 -13.94 19.04 1.50
C PRO A 47 -14.35 18.44 0.16
N ALA A 48 -13.98 17.17 -0.05
CA ALA A 48 -14.40 16.45 -1.23
C ALA A 48 -15.95 16.47 -1.33
N PRO A 49 -16.53 16.57 -2.53
CA PRO A 49 -17.98 16.49 -2.68
C PRO A 49 -18.55 15.23 -2.01
N ASP A 50 -19.77 15.31 -1.52
CA ASP A 50 -20.44 14.14 -0.95
C ASP A 50 -20.47 12.97 -1.95
N GLY A 51 -20.07 11.79 -1.51
CA GLY A 51 -19.92 10.60 -2.36
C GLY A 51 -18.55 10.44 -3.04
N THR A 52 -17.65 11.41 -2.89
CA THR A 52 -16.25 11.29 -3.35
C THR A 52 -15.38 10.71 -2.24
N THR A 53 -15.45 9.40 -2.03
CA THR A 53 -14.44 8.70 -1.23
C THR A 53 -13.18 8.55 -2.11
N PRO A 54 -11.99 9.03 -1.71
CA PRO A 54 -10.74 8.56 -2.30
C PRO A 54 -10.70 7.06 -1.98
N GLY A 55 -10.98 6.22 -2.97
CA GLY A 55 -11.33 4.83 -2.75
C GLY A 55 -10.21 4.02 -2.10
N PHE A 56 -10.23 3.89 -0.77
CA PHE A 56 -10.03 2.60 -0.12
C PHE A 56 -11.37 1.86 -0.18
N GLY A 57 -11.73 1.36 -1.36
CA GLY A 57 -12.99 0.67 -1.62
C GLY A 57 -13.29 0.40 -3.11
N GLY A 58 -12.31 0.54 -4.00
CA GLY A 58 -12.46 0.18 -5.42
C GLY A 58 -12.07 -1.28 -5.69
N ARG A 59 -12.09 -1.71 -6.95
CA ARG A 59 -11.60 -3.03 -7.40
C ARG A 59 -10.24 -3.44 -6.80
N PHE A 60 -9.37 -2.46 -6.52
CA PHE A 60 -8.04 -2.67 -5.94
C PHE A 60 -8.02 -2.78 -4.40
N SER A 61 -9.18 -2.68 -3.76
CA SER A 61 -9.33 -2.71 -2.28
C SER A 61 -9.84 -4.05 -1.78
N ASN A 62 -10.29 -4.92 -2.70
CA ASN A 62 -10.50 -6.33 -2.46
C ASN A 62 -9.34 -7.07 -3.13
N ASP A 63 -8.24 -7.27 -2.39
CA ASP A 63 -7.03 -7.94 -2.86
C ASP A 63 -7.17 -9.47 -2.90
N HIS A 64 -8.38 -9.99 -2.67
CA HIS A 64 -8.67 -11.42 -2.66
C HIS A 64 -9.10 -11.99 -4.02
N GLU A 65 -9.23 -11.17 -5.07
CA GLU A 65 -9.54 -11.63 -6.45
C GLU A 65 -8.51 -12.69 -6.90
N GLY A 66 -8.95 -13.92 -7.19
CA GLY A 66 -8.11 -15.06 -7.57
C GLY A 66 -7.48 -15.85 -6.40
N THR A 67 -7.84 -15.55 -5.16
CA THR A 67 -7.39 -16.28 -3.95
C THR A 67 -8.50 -17.16 -3.37
N GLU A 68 -8.18 -18.05 -2.42
CA GLU A 68 -9.20 -18.82 -1.68
C GLU A 68 -10.13 -17.94 -0.81
N PHE A 69 -9.72 -16.69 -0.59
CA PHE A 69 -10.46 -15.69 0.17
C PHE A 69 -11.36 -14.82 -0.71
N GLU A 70 -11.39 -15.05 -2.03
CA GLU A 70 -12.27 -14.33 -2.93
C GLU A 70 -13.74 -14.46 -2.48
N GLY A 71 -14.46 -13.33 -2.46
CA GLY A 71 -15.87 -13.30 -2.04
C GLY A 71 -16.10 -13.38 -0.52
N TRP A 72 -15.05 -13.41 0.30
CA TRP A 72 -15.20 -13.35 1.75
C TRP A 72 -15.68 -11.96 2.18
N THR A 73 -16.56 -11.93 3.19
CA THR A 73 -17.14 -10.69 3.72
C THR A 73 -17.00 -10.65 5.25
N ARG A 74 -16.89 -9.44 5.80
CA ARG A 74 -16.84 -9.23 7.25
C ARG A 74 -18.07 -8.45 7.70
N ASP A 75 -18.82 -9.02 8.63
CA ASP A 75 -19.95 -8.31 9.25
C ASP A 75 -19.41 -7.10 10.04
N PRO A 76 -19.87 -5.86 9.74
CA PRO A 76 -19.35 -4.66 10.39
C PRO A 76 -19.75 -4.53 11.86
N VAL A 77 -20.84 -5.19 12.29
CA VAL A 77 -21.38 -5.14 13.65
C VAL A 77 -20.73 -6.22 14.50
N THR A 78 -20.76 -7.46 14.04
CA THR A 78 -20.25 -8.61 14.81
C THR A 78 -18.76 -8.87 14.61
N ARG A 79 -18.15 -8.22 13.61
CA ARG A 79 -16.74 -8.39 13.20
C ARG A 79 -16.39 -9.80 12.74
N GLN A 80 -17.39 -10.67 12.53
CA GLN A 80 -17.24 -12.05 12.07
C GLN A 80 -16.99 -12.14 10.57
N TRP A 81 -16.21 -13.14 10.15
CA TRP A 81 -15.92 -13.43 8.75
C TRP A 81 -16.89 -14.46 8.19
N TYR A 82 -17.29 -14.28 6.94
CA TYR A 82 -18.13 -15.19 6.18
C TYR A 82 -17.46 -15.52 4.85
N ASP A 83 -17.49 -16.79 4.45
CA ASP A 83 -16.97 -17.22 3.15
C ASP A 83 -17.87 -16.75 1.98
N GLN A 84 -17.44 -17.01 0.75
CA GLN A 84 -18.20 -16.68 -0.47
C GLN A 84 -19.61 -17.31 -0.55
N ASN A 85 -19.89 -18.33 0.25
CA ASN A 85 -21.19 -19.00 0.32
C ASN A 85 -22.04 -18.49 1.49
N GLY A 86 -21.59 -17.47 2.22
CA GLY A 86 -22.26 -16.91 3.39
C GLY A 86 -22.16 -17.79 4.65
N ARG A 87 -21.17 -18.70 4.72
CA ARG A 87 -20.94 -19.54 5.90
C ARG A 87 -19.99 -18.83 6.86
N LEU A 88 -20.34 -18.84 8.14
CA LEU A 88 -19.48 -18.31 9.20
C LEU A 88 -18.13 -19.03 9.19
N VAL A 89 -17.05 -18.25 9.09
CA VAL A 89 -15.69 -18.73 9.29
C VAL A 89 -15.42 -18.64 10.80
N PRO A 90 -15.25 -19.77 11.50
CA PRO A 90 -14.90 -19.73 12.91
C PRO A 90 -13.57 -18.99 13.07
N ASP A 91 -13.45 -18.20 14.15
CA ASP A 91 -12.22 -17.51 14.53
C ASP A 91 -11.18 -18.53 15.00
N GLN A 92 -10.68 -19.34 14.06
CA GLN A 92 -9.53 -20.19 14.22
C GLN A 92 -8.33 -19.30 13.90
N GLY A 93 -7.99 -18.40 14.83
CA GLY A 93 -6.61 -17.95 14.93
C GLY A 93 -5.71 -19.20 15.01
N PRO A 94 -4.46 -19.15 14.51
CA PRO A 94 -3.56 -20.28 14.65
C PRO A 94 -3.54 -20.71 16.11
N ASP A 95 -3.80 -21.99 16.32
CA ASP A 95 -3.82 -22.66 17.60
C ASP A 95 -2.47 -22.46 18.29
N ASN A 96 -2.36 -21.43 19.16
CA ASN A 96 -1.19 -21.17 20.01
C ASN A 96 -1.11 -22.17 21.17
N SER A 97 -1.48 -23.43 20.91
CA SER A 97 -1.46 -24.54 21.87
C SER A 97 -0.17 -25.35 21.82
N ALA A 98 0.88 -24.89 21.12
CA ALA A 98 2.10 -25.68 20.89
C ALA A 98 3.41 -25.12 21.49
N GLU A 99 3.37 -24.15 22.41
CA GLU A 99 4.58 -23.72 23.15
C GLU A 99 4.30 -23.52 24.64
N GLN A 100 4.08 -24.62 25.36
CA GLN A 100 4.49 -24.76 26.77
C GLN A 100 4.99 -26.19 27.01
N GLN A 101 6.28 -26.42 26.74
CA GLN A 101 7.12 -27.37 27.49
C GLN A 101 8.52 -26.79 27.63
#